data_AF-A0A351XJM5-F1
#
_entry.id   AF-A0A351XJM5-F1
#
_cell.length_a   1.000
_cell.length_b   1.000
_cell.length_c   1.000
_cell.angle_alpha   90.00
_cell.angle_beta   90.00
_cell.angle_gamma   90.00
#
_symmetry.space_group_name_H-M   'P 1'
#
loop_
_entity.id
_entity.type
_entity.pdbx_description
1 polymer ?
#
loop_
_entity_poly.entity_id
_entity_poly.type
_entity_poly.pdbx_seq_one_letter_code
_entity_poly.pdbx_strand_id
1 'polypeptide(L)' 'MDKDKYYTGIDNFRLAAALLVIAIHTSLFKSFSETGDFIFTKIIARVAVPFFFMASGFFLVSRYS' A
#
# COMPACT_ATOMS: atom_id res chain seq x y z
N MET A 1 9.44 -23.53 -20.32
CA MET A 1 10.14 -22.60 -19.42
C MET A 1 9.37 -21.30 -19.51
N ASP A 2 8.30 -21.22 -18.71
CA ASP A 2 7.37 -20.10 -18.82
C ASP A 2 8.02 -18.87 -18.19
N LYS A 3 7.78 -17.70 -18.78
CA LYS A 3 8.55 -16.50 -18.47
C LYS A 3 8.08 -15.98 -17.13
N ASP A 4 8.91 -16.09 -16.09
CA ASP A 4 8.70 -15.42 -14.80
C ASP A 4 8.55 -13.91 -15.05
N LYS A 5 7.32 -13.44 -15.26
CA LYS A 5 7.02 -12.01 -15.33
C LYS A 5 7.12 -11.45 -13.93
N TYR A 6 8.33 -11.08 -13.55
CA TYR A 6 8.57 -10.40 -12.29
C TYR A 6 8.03 -8.97 -12.37
N TYR A 7 6.87 -8.74 -11.76
CA TYR A 7 6.24 -7.42 -11.68
C TYR A 7 6.91 -6.55 -10.60
N THR A 8 8.22 -6.29 -10.74
CA THR A 8 9.04 -5.57 -9.76
C THR A 8 8.48 -4.19 -9.40
N GLY A 9 7.91 -3.47 -10.36
CA GLY A 9 7.28 -2.17 -10.11
C GLY A 9 6.06 -2.26 -9.19
N ILE A 10 5.21 -3.27 -9.39
CA ILE A 10 4.01 -3.48 -8.57
C ILE A 10 4.41 -3.96 -7.17
N ASP A 11 5.42 -4.82 -7.05
CA ASP A 11 5.92 -5.31 -5.76
C ASP A 11 6.55 -4.18 -4.91
N ASN A 12 7.36 -3.31 -5.53
CA ASN A 12 7.92 -2.14 -4.85
C ASN A 12 6.83 -1.15 -4.38
N PHE A 13 5.82 -0.88 -5.23
CA PHE A 13 4.70 -0.04 -4.85
C PHE A 13 3.84 -0.68 -3.74
N ARG A 14 3.71 -2.02 -3.73
CA ARG A 14 3.02 -2.75 -2.66
C ARG A 14 3.72 -2.52 -1.32
N LEU A 15 5.05 -2.52 -1.30
CA LEU A 15 5.85 -2.27 -0.09
C LEU A 15 5.69 -0.82 0.40
N ALA A 16 5.73 0.16 -0.50
CA ALA A 16 5.43 1.55 -0.17
C ALA A 16 4.01 1.73 0.39
N ALA A 17 3.02 1.08 -0.22
CA ALA A 17 1.64 1.10 0.27
C ALA A 17 1.50 0.45 1.65
N ALA A 18 2.23 -0.64 1.93
CA ALA A 18 2.24 -1.28 3.24
C ALA A 18 2.73 -0.32 4.34
N LEU A 19 3.79 0.44 4.09
CA LEU A 19 4.29 1.46 5.01
C LEU A 19 3.25 2.55 5.25
N LEU A 20 2.55 2.99 4.21
CA LEU A 20 1.47 3.96 4.33
C LEU A 20 0.29 3.41 5.15
N VAL A 21 -0.08 2.13 4.98
CA VAL A 21 -1.12 1.46 5.77
C VAL A 21 -0.77 1.42 7.25
N ILE A 22 0.49 1.11 7.57
CA ILE A 22 1.00 1.17 8.95
C ILE A 22 0.89 2.60 9.47
N ALA A 23 1.36 3.58 8.70
CA ALA A 23 1.38 4.99 9.11
C ALA A 23 0.00 5.53 9.48
N ILE A 24 -1.06 5.16 8.74
CA ILE A 24 -2.43 5.59 9.06
C ILE A 24 -3.08 4.86 10.24
N HIS A 25 -2.64 3.64 10.57
CA HIS A 25 -3.17 2.92 11.72
C HIS A 25 -2.47 3.31 13.02
N THR A 26 -1.17 3.61 12.95
CA THR A 26 -0.37 4.00 14.12
C THR A 26 -0.65 5.45 14.56
N SER A 27 -1.55 6.18 13.89
CA SER A 27 -1.92 7.55 14.24
C SER A 27 -0.69 8.49 14.34
N LEU A 28 0.35 8.23 13.54
CA LEU A 28 1.65 8.91 13.62
C LEU A 28 1.54 10.42 13.42
N PHE A 29 0.55 10.88 12.64
CA PHE A 29 0.39 12.28 12.25
C PHE A 29 -0.54 13.10 13.15
N LYS A 30 -1.34 12.44 14.00
CA LYS A 30 -2.32 13.11 14.86
C LYS A 30 -1.69 14.10 15.84
N SER A 31 -0.41 13.92 16.16
CA SER A 31 0.32 14.77 17.11
C SER A 31 1.06 15.95 16.46
N PHE A 32 1.17 16.01 15.12
CA PHE A 32 1.96 17.04 14.44
C PHE A 32 1.14 18.24 13.95
N SER A 33 -0.01 18.00 13.30
CA SER A 33 -0.90 19.06 12.81
C SER A 33 -2.23 18.48 12.35
N GLU A 34 -3.34 19.09 12.75
CA GLU A 34 -4.70 18.67 12.34
C GLU A 34 -4.89 18.72 10.81
N THR A 35 -4.33 19.74 10.15
CA THR A 35 -4.38 19.89 8.68
C THR A 35 -3.51 18.84 7.99
N GLY A 36 -2.33 18.54 8.56
CA GLY A 36 -1.42 17.52 8.02
C GLY A 36 -2.00 16.12 8.11
N ASP A 37 -2.62 15.79 9.25
CA ASP A 37 -3.33 14.52 9.45
C ASP A 37 -4.51 14.38 8.48
N PHE A 38 -5.27 15.45 8.24
CA PHE A 38 -6.37 15.41 7.27
C PHE A 38 -5.90 15.07 5.85
N ILE A 39 -4.87 15.76 5.36
CA ILE A 39 -4.36 15.55 3.99
C ILE A 39 -3.72 14.15 3.87
N PHE A 40 -2.86 13.78 4.81
CA PHE A 40 -2.14 12.51 4.74
C PHE A 40 -3.08 11.31 4.87
N THR A 41 -3.91 11.31 5.91
CA THR A 41 -4.72 10.15 6.30
C THR A 41 -5.96 10.00 5.43
N LYS A 42 -6.62 11.10 5.02
CA LYS A 42 -7.89 11.04 4.26
C LYS A 42 -7.74 11.21 2.75
N ILE A 43 -6.67 11.82 2.25
CA ILE A 43 -6.48 12.05 0.81
C ILE A 43 -5.48 11.05 0.24
N ILE A 44 -4.25 11.05 0.73
CA ILE A 44 -3.18 10.23 0.16
C ILE A 44 -3.33 8.77 0.59
N ALA A 45 -3.56 8.52 1.87
CA ALA A 45 -3.54 7.16 2.37
C ALA A 45 -4.82 6.35 2.10
N ARG A 46 -5.91 6.99 1.64
CA ARG A 46 -7.15 6.28 1.26
C ARG A 46 -6.93 5.25 0.16
N VAL A 47 -5.95 5.48 -0.72
CA VAL A 47 -5.63 4.55 -1.82
C VAL A 47 -4.66 3.45 -1.38
N ALA A 48 -3.93 3.65 -0.27
CA ALA A 48 -2.93 2.70 0.19
C ALA A 48 -3.55 1.35 0.58
N VAL A 49 -4.66 1.37 1.33
CA VAL A 49 -5.38 0.15 1.75
C VAL A 49 -5.87 -0.67 0.55
N PRO A 50 -6.73 -0.14 -0.36
CA PRO A 50 -7.24 -0.92 -1.48
C PRO A 50 -6.12 -1.38 -2.44
N PHE A 51 -5.12 -0.53 -2.68
CA PHE A 51 -3.98 -0.91 -3.52
C PHE A 51 -3.15 -2.04 -2.91
N PHE A 52 -2.82 -1.94 -1.62
CA PHE A 52 -2.05 -2.97 -0.92
C PHE A 52 -2.75 -4.33 -0.97
N PHE A 53 -4.07 -4.37 -0.71
CA PHE A 53 -4.85 -5.60 -0.80
C PHE A 53 -4.92 -6.16 -2.22
N MET A 54 -5.13 -5.31 -3.22
CA MET A 54 -5.20 -5.73 -4.62
C MET A 54 -3.87 -6.29 -5.13
N ALA A 55 -2.76 -5.60 -4.84
CA ALA A 55 -1.43 -6.06 -5.20
C ALA A 55 -1.07 -7.37 -4.47
N SER A 56 -1.33 -7.46 -3.17
CA SER A 56 -1.10 -8.70 -2.40
C SER A 56 -1.92 -9.87 -2.93
N GLY A 57 -3.20 -9.64 -3.25
CA GLY A 57 -4.09 -10.64 -3.85
C GLY A 57 -3.62 -11.09 -5.24
N PHE A 58 -3.18 -10.16 -6.09
CA PHE A 58 -2.62 -10.45 -7.41
C PHE A 58 -1.42 -11.41 -7.32
N PHE A 59 -0.46 -11.13 -6.43
CA PHE A 59 0.71 -11.98 -6.25
C PHE A 59 0.37 -13.32 -5.56
N LEU A 60 -0.62 -13.35 -4.66
CA LEU A 60 -1.09 -14.59 -4.03
C LEU A 60 -1.76 -15.53 -5.06
N VAL A 61 -2.70 -15.01 -5.85
CA VAL A 61 -3.41 -15.80 -6.87
C VAL A 61 -2.49 -16.24 -8.00
N SER A 62 -1.53 -15.40 -8.40
CA SER A 62 -0.50 -15.75 -9.39
C SER A 62 0.36 -16.95 -9.00
N ARG A 63 0.38 -17.36 -7.72
CA ARG A 63 1.11 -18.55 -7.26
C ARG A 63 0.30 -19.84 -7.39
N TYR A 64 -1.02 -19.74 -7.55
CA TYR A 64 -1.95 -20.88 -7.65
C TYR A 64 -2.52 -21.09 -9.06
N SER A 65 -2.28 -20.15 -9.98
CA SER A 65 -2.61 -20.28 -11.41
C SER A 65 -1.41 -20.80 -12.20
#